data_AF-A0A9Q4FKD3-F1
#
_entry.id   AF-A0A9Q4FKD3-F1
#
_cell.length_a   1.000
_cell.length_b   1.000
_cell.length_c   1.000
_cell.angle_alpha   90.00
_cell.angle_beta   90.00
_cell.angle_gamma   90.00
#
_symmetry.space_group_name_H-M   'P 1'
#
loop_
_entity.id
_entity.type
_entity.pdbx_description
1 polymer ?
#
loop_
_entity_poly.entity_id
_entity_poly.type
_entity_poly.pdbx_seq_one_letter_code
_entity_poly.pdbx_strand_id
1 'polypeptide(L)' 'TCIEHSASPLGKLTISSGVVAINAPEKEGYTAALEEADRLLYFAKTRGRNRVESRLIHDVQGAGRLAKV' A
#
# COMPACT_ATOMS: atom_id res chain seq x y z
N THR A 1 -1.57 -30.39 9.65
CA THR A 1 -0.86 -29.85 10.83
C THR A 1 -1.17 -28.36 10.93
N CYS A 2 -1.41 -27.85 12.14
CA CYS A 2 -1.69 -26.43 12.33
C CYS A 2 -0.39 -25.62 12.35
N ILE A 3 -0.42 -24.37 11.90
CA ILE A 3 0.73 -23.45 11.96
C ILE A 3 0.91 -23.00 13.41
N GLU A 4 2.14 -22.97 13.91
CA GLU A 4 2.45 -22.49 15.25
C GLU A 4 2.30 -20.96 15.33
N HIS A 5 1.53 -20.47 16.30
CA HIS A 5 1.23 -19.05 16.50
C HIS A 5 1.89 -18.53 17.79
N SER A 6 3.20 -18.71 17.95
CA SER A 6 3.94 -18.33 19.17
C SER A 6 3.90 -16.81 19.47
N ALA A 7 3.75 -15.96 18.45
CA ALA A 7 3.51 -14.52 18.63
C ALA A 7 2.03 -14.16 18.94
N SER A 8 1.14 -15.14 18.75
CA SER A 8 -0.33 -15.17 18.84
C SER A 8 -0.89 -16.15 19.88
N PRO A 9 -0.56 -16.11 21.19
CA PRO A 9 -0.92 -17.21 22.12
C PRO A 9 -2.42 -17.45 22.25
N LEU A 10 -3.24 -16.44 21.93
CA LEU A 10 -4.70 -16.52 21.92
C LEU A 10 -5.29 -16.90 20.54
N GLY A 11 -4.45 -17.23 19.57
CA GLY A 11 -4.86 -17.57 18.19
C GLY A 11 -5.45 -16.40 17.40
N LYS A 12 -5.24 -15.15 17.86
CA LYS A 12 -5.77 -13.95 17.18
C LYS A 12 -4.80 -13.51 16.09
N LEU A 13 -5.22 -13.63 14.84
CA LEU A 13 -4.48 -13.15 13.67
C LEU A 13 -4.96 -11.76 13.27
N THR A 14 -4.02 -10.86 12.98
CA THR A 14 -4.30 -9.50 12.51
C THR A 14 -3.56 -9.22 11.22
N ILE A 15 -4.10 -8.36 10.37
CA ILE A 15 -3.45 -7.88 9.16
C ILE A 15 -3.12 -6.39 9.26
N SER A 16 -2.15 -5.95 8.49
CA SER A 16 -1.87 -4.52 8.26
C SER A 16 -2.04 -4.23 6.78
N SER A 17 -2.51 -3.04 6.43
CA SER A 17 -2.80 -2.70 5.04
C SER A 17 -2.37 -1.26 4.72
N GLY A 18 -1.82 -1.07 3.52
CA GLY A 18 -1.59 0.24 2.92
C GLY A 18 -2.58 0.44 1.78
N VAL A 19 -3.36 1.52 1.82
CA VAL A 19 -4.47 1.74 0.88
C VAL A 19 -4.30 3.08 0.16
N VAL A 20 -4.32 3.04 -1.16
CA VAL A 20 -4.28 4.25 -1.98
C VAL A 20 -5.52 4.32 -2.86
N ALA A 21 -6.21 5.46 -2.80
CA ALA A 21 -7.26 5.79 -3.75
C ALA A 21 -6.68 6.75 -4.81
N ILE A 22 -6.91 6.43 -6.08
CA ILE A 22 -6.47 7.23 -7.23
C ILE A 22 -7.60 7.41 -8.23
N ASN A 23 -7.50 8.47 -9.03
CA ASN A 23 -8.17 8.56 -10.32
C ASN A 23 -7.09 8.46 -11.40
N ALA A 24 -7.04 7.33 -12.11
CA ALA A 24 -6.01 7.04 -13.12
C ALA A 24 -6.69 6.83 -14.49
N PRO A 25 -6.96 7.92 -15.25
CA PRO A 25 -7.56 7.82 -16.57
C PRO A 25 -6.60 7.23 -17.62
N GLU A 26 -5.28 7.33 -17.37
CA GLU A 26 -4.23 6.81 -18.26
C GLU A 26 -3.89 5.35 -17.97
N LYS A 27 -3.54 4.61 -19.04
CA LYS A 27 -3.02 3.24 -18.93
C LYS A 27 -1.72 3.27 -18.12
N GLU A 28 -1.61 2.40 -17.11
CA GLU A 28 -0.47 2.31 -16.16
C GLU A 28 -0.38 3.42 -15.10
N GLY A 29 -1.34 4.36 -15.02
CA GLY A 29 -1.41 5.36 -13.95
C GLY A 29 -1.59 4.77 -12.53
N TYR A 30 -1.74 3.46 -12.39
CA TYR A 30 -1.82 2.75 -11.11
C TYR A 30 -0.46 2.33 -10.54
N THR A 31 0.62 2.35 -11.33
CA THR A 31 1.94 1.85 -10.91
C THR A 31 2.50 2.64 -9.72
N ALA A 32 2.50 3.98 -9.81
CA ALA A 32 2.87 4.85 -8.69
C ALA A 32 1.97 4.68 -7.46
N ALA A 33 0.69 4.32 -7.67
CA ALA A 33 -0.24 4.04 -6.58
C ALA A 33 0.08 2.73 -5.85
N LEU A 34 0.52 1.71 -6.58
CA LEU A 34 0.98 0.45 -5.98
C LEU A 34 2.24 0.66 -5.13
N GLU A 35 3.21 1.44 -5.62
CA GLU A 35 4.41 1.78 -4.85
C GLU A 35 4.08 2.58 -3.58
N GLU A 36 3.14 3.53 -3.66
CA GLU A 36 2.68 4.26 -2.48
C GLU A 36 1.91 3.35 -1.51
N ALA A 37 1.09 2.43 -2.01
CA ALA A 37 0.37 1.46 -1.17
C ALA A 37 1.34 0.55 -0.41
N ASP A 38 2.42 0.08 -1.04
CA ASP A 38 3.45 -0.70 -0.36
C ASP A 38 4.19 0.13 0.71
N ARG A 39 4.53 1.40 0.40
CA ARG A 39 5.10 2.32 1.40
C ARG A 39 4.18 2.51 2.61
N LEU A 40 2.87 2.69 2.39
CA LEU A 40 1.88 2.78 3.46
C LEU A 40 1.75 1.49 4.27
N LEU A 41 1.87 0.32 3.62
CA LEU A 41 1.90 -0.97 4.32
C LEU A 41 3.11 -1.07 5.26
N TYR A 42 4.29 -0.61 4.82
CA TYR A 42 5.46 -0.54 5.69
C TYR A 42 5.28 0.44 6.86
N PHE A 43 4.62 1.58 6.65
CA PHE A 43 4.24 2.47 7.76
C PHE A 43 3.30 1.77 8.75
N ALA A 44 2.28 1.07 8.26
CA ALA A 44 1.34 0.34 9.10
C ALA A 44 2.06 -0.71 9.97
N LYS A 45 3.04 -1.43 9.39
CA LYS A 45 3.86 -2.42 10.09
C LYS A 45 4.77 -1.79 11.15
N THR A 46 5.46 -0.70 10.81
CA THR A 46 6.43 -0.04 11.70
C THR A 46 5.75 0.72 12.84
N ARG A 47 4.52 1.19 12.66
CA ARG A 47 3.71 1.88 13.69
C ARG A 47 2.95 0.93 14.62
N GLY A 48 3.32 -0.35 14.68
CA GLY A 48 2.75 -1.32 15.62
C GLY A 48 1.76 -2.31 15.02
N ARG A 49 1.70 -2.44 13.69
CA ARG A 49 0.85 -3.42 12.96
C ARG A 49 -0.64 -3.23 13.27
N ASN A 50 -1.46 -4.21 12.87
CA ASN A 50 -2.93 -4.27 13.05
C ASN A 50 -3.63 -2.93 12.74
N ARG A 51 -3.26 -2.29 11.62
CA ARG A 51 -3.76 -0.98 11.23
C ARG A 51 -3.78 -0.78 9.73
N VAL A 52 -4.52 0.23 9.33
CA VAL A 52 -4.59 0.71 7.96
C VAL A 52 -3.96 2.10 7.89
N GLU A 53 -3.04 2.28 6.96
CA GLU A 53 -2.53 3.60 6.57
C GLU A 53 -3.04 3.89 5.16
N SER A 54 -3.58 5.09 4.93
CA SER A 54 -4.24 5.41 3.67
C SER A 54 -3.89 6.78 3.12
N ARG A 55 -4.01 6.93 1.80
CA ARG A 55 -3.84 8.20 1.10
C ARG A 55 -4.75 8.29 -0.12
N LEU A 56 -5.23 9.50 -0.39
CA LEU A 56 -5.86 9.88 -1.64
C LEU A 56 -4.81 10.61 -2.50
N ILE A 57 -4.56 10.12 -3.72
CA ILE A 57 -3.71 10.81 -4.68
C ILE A 57 -4.62 11.42 -5.74
N HIS A 58 -4.64 12.74 -5.77
CA HIS A 58 -5.27 13.50 -6.86
C HIS A 58 -4.25 13.64 -7.98
N ASP A 59 -4.63 13.24 -9.19
CA ASP A 59 -3.86 13.41 -10.42
C ASP A 59 -2.51 12.66 -10.42
N VAL A 60 -2.54 11.35 -10.69
CA VAL A 60 -1.31 10.64 -11.06
C VAL A 60 -0.95 11.10 -12.46
N GLN A 61 -0.21 12.20 -12.55
CA GLN A 61 0.40 12.63 -13.80
C GLN A 61 1.34 11.50 -14.22
N GLY A 62 0.96 10.78 -15.27
CA GLY A 62 1.81 9.78 -15.89
C GLY A 62 3.20 10.38 -16.10
N ALA A 63 4.23 9.65 -15.74
CA ALA A 63 5.62 10.03 -15.96
C ALA A 63 5.91 10.05 -17.48
N GLY A 64 5.36 11.03 -18.19
CA GLY A 64 5.53 11.30 -19.61
C GLY A 64 6.32 12.59 -19.82
N ARG A 65 7.38 12.81 -19.06
CA ARG A 65 8.39 13.83 -19.37
C ARG A 65 9.66 13.11 -19.79
N LEU A 66 9.83 12.88 -21.09
CA LEU A 66 11.10 12.85 -21.81
C LEU A 66 10.86 12.55 -23.31
N ALA A 67 10.49 13.58 -24.06
CA ALA A 67 10.86 13.72 -25.46
C ALA A 67 10.91 15.22 -25.75
N LYS A 68 12.08 15.82 -25.51
CA LYS A 68 12.37 17.17 -26.00
C LYS A 68 13.01 16.99 -27.37
N VAL A 69 12.40 17.67 -28.35
CA VAL A 69 12.76 17.85 -29.76
C VAL A 69 14.25 17.93 -30.05
#